data_AF-A0A6J8AIU0-F1
#
_entry.id   AF-A0A6J8AIU0-F1
#
_cell.length_a   1.000
_cell.length_b   1.000
_cell.length_c   1.000
_cell.angle_alpha   90.00
_cell.angle_beta   90.00
_cell.angle_gamma   90.00
#
_symmetry.space_group_name_H-M   'P 1'
#
loop_
_entity.id
_entity.type
_entity.pdbx_description
1 polymer ?
#
loop_
_entity_poly.entity_id
_entity_poly.type
_entity_poly.pdbx_seq_one_letter_code
_entity_poly.pdbx_strand_id
1 'polypeptide(L)'
;MPTIVKHPNKTDYLVGLDTRIDLTCTTDGNPEPSYLWYKDNQIETISTSETLTFTDVATTHSGIYTCVVSNTFNDVINTKRVQIHVCIIKEGNKTPIITQSIIGNTGIIVVSSVCGSIILILCAILFGVIQNKNKCLLMRNRNDRSLDDVNTIQQQDLSLYERVDHALDEHYYEQLSTGNSSTQIPT
;
A
#
# COMPACT_ATOMS: atom_id res chain seq x y z
N MET A 1 -27.98 -1.13 -18.83
CA MET A 1 -27.16 -2.16 -18.13
C MET A 1 -26.24 -1.43 -17.17
N PRO A 2 -26.17 -1.78 -15.87
CA PRO A 2 -25.24 -1.12 -14.96
C PRO A 2 -23.81 -1.38 -15.44
N THR A 3 -23.06 -0.30 -15.64
CA THR A 3 -21.65 -0.35 -15.97
C THR A 3 -20.88 0.17 -14.76
N ILE A 4 -19.82 -0.53 -14.37
CA ILE A 4 -18.97 -0.03 -13.28
C ILE A 4 -18.16 1.13 -13.86
N VAL A 5 -18.51 2.36 -13.50
CA VAL A 5 -17.93 3.57 -14.11
C VAL A 5 -16.73 4.09 -13.32
N LYS A 6 -16.71 3.89 -12.00
CA LYS A 6 -15.56 4.19 -11.14
C LYS A 6 -15.40 3.08 -10.10
N HIS A 7 -14.87 1.95 -10.57
CA HIS A 7 -14.29 0.96 -9.67
C HIS A 7 -13.15 1.62 -8.88
N PRO A 8 -12.86 1.22 -7.62
CA PRO A 8 -11.67 1.72 -6.96
C PRO A 8 -10.45 1.39 -7.84
N ASN A 9 -9.78 2.41 -8.36
CA ASN A 9 -8.57 2.28 -9.20
C ASN A 9 -7.50 1.41 -8.50
N LYS A 10 -7.61 1.32 -7.17
CA LYS A 10 -6.83 0.47 -6.29
C LYS A 10 -7.72 -0.54 -5.55
N THR A 11 -7.48 -1.83 -5.73
CA THR A 11 -8.18 -2.91 -4.99
C THR A 11 -7.51 -3.27 -3.67
N ASP A 12 -6.39 -2.62 -3.35
CA ASP A 12 -5.47 -3.03 -2.30
C ASP A 12 -5.07 -1.80 -1.46
N TYR A 13 -5.49 -1.75 -0.20
CA TYR A 13 -5.27 -0.61 0.70
C TYR A 13 -4.39 -0.99 1.89
N LEU A 14 -3.45 -0.11 2.20
CA LEU A 14 -2.59 -0.16 3.37
C LEU A 14 -2.87 1.08 4.21
N VAL A 15 -3.37 0.87 5.43
CA VAL A 15 -4.00 1.92 6.24
C VAL A 15 -3.43 1.89 7.66
N GLY A 16 -3.16 3.05 8.23
CA GLY A 16 -2.69 3.17 9.62
C GLY A 16 -3.83 3.01 10.63
N LEU A 17 -3.48 2.72 11.88
CA LEU A 17 -4.44 2.78 13.00
C LEU A 17 -4.93 4.21 13.21
N ASP A 18 -6.15 4.35 13.73
CA ASP A 18 -6.77 5.64 14.10
C ASP A 18 -6.86 6.64 12.92
N THR A 19 -6.83 6.11 11.70
CA THR A 19 -7.04 6.87 10.46
C THR A 19 -8.43 6.62 9.90
N ARG A 20 -8.82 7.43 8.90
CA ARG A 20 -10.06 7.26 8.13
C ARG A 20 -9.78 6.64 6.76
N ILE A 21 -10.63 5.72 6.35
CA ILE A 21 -10.67 5.19 4.97
C ILE A 21 -12.11 5.12 4.45
N ASP A 22 -12.28 5.52 3.19
CA ASP A 22 -13.54 5.45 2.46
C ASP A 22 -13.40 4.45 1.30
N LEU A 23 -14.11 3.34 1.37
CA LEU A 23 -14.18 2.34 0.30
C LEU A 23 -15.39 2.64 -0.57
N THR A 24 -15.17 3.19 -1.77
CA THR A 24 -16.24 3.59 -2.68
C THR A 24 -16.41 2.59 -3.81
N CYS A 25 -17.65 2.23 -4.11
CA CYS A 25 -18.01 1.34 -5.20
C CYS A 25 -18.94 2.08 -6.17
N THR A 26 -18.40 2.90 -7.07
CA THR A 26 -19.24 3.75 -7.94
C THR A 26 -19.62 3.04 -9.24
N THR A 27 -20.91 3.08 -9.55
CA THR A 27 -21.47 2.47 -10.77
C THR A 27 -22.46 3.42 -11.42
N ASP A 28 -22.51 3.42 -12.75
CA ASP A 28 -23.58 4.08 -13.48
C ASP A 28 -24.63 3.03 -13.85
N GLY A 29 -25.90 3.39 -13.69
CA GLY A 29 -27.00 2.47 -13.85
C GLY A 29 -28.32 3.23 -13.85
N ASN A 30 -29.17 2.90 -14.80
CA ASN A 30 -30.56 3.31 -14.84
C ASN A 30 -31.43 2.05 -14.99
N PRO A 31 -32.35 1.72 -14.06
CA PRO A 31 -32.70 2.40 -12.80
C PRO A 31 -31.54 2.53 -11.80
N GLU A 32 -31.74 3.28 -10.72
CA GLU A 32 -30.73 3.46 -9.67
C GLU A 32 -30.25 2.11 -9.10
N PRO A 33 -28.94 1.83 -9.06
CA PRO A 33 -28.41 0.58 -8.56
C PRO A 33 -28.47 0.49 -7.03
N SER A 34 -28.52 -0.73 -6.51
CA SER A 34 -28.41 -1.02 -5.07
C SER A 34 -27.04 -1.61 -4.72
N TYR A 35 -26.59 -1.36 -3.49
CA TYR A 35 -25.26 -1.74 -2.99
C TYR A 35 -25.37 -2.66 -1.78
N LEU A 36 -24.47 -3.65 -1.72
CA LEU A 36 -24.30 -4.54 -0.58
C LEU A 36 -22.82 -4.77 -0.31
N TRP A 37 -22.40 -4.57 0.93
CA TRP A 37 -21.05 -4.81 1.39
C TRP A 37 -20.98 -6.02 2.30
N TYR A 38 -19.96 -6.85 2.08
CA TYR A 38 -19.63 -8.02 2.88
C TYR A 38 -18.18 -7.98 3.31
N LYS A 39 -17.87 -8.47 4.51
CA LYS A 39 -16.50 -8.66 4.98
C LYS A 39 -16.15 -10.15 5.00
N ASP A 40 -14.95 -10.50 4.53
CA ASP A 40 -14.36 -11.84 4.57
C ASP A 40 -15.27 -12.94 4.00
N ASN A 41 -16.00 -12.62 2.91
CA ASN A 41 -17.00 -13.48 2.26
C ASN A 41 -18.11 -13.97 3.20
N GLN A 42 -18.37 -13.27 4.31
CA GLN A 42 -19.51 -13.56 5.17
C GLN A 42 -20.82 -13.13 4.51
N ILE A 43 -21.90 -13.81 4.87
CA ILE A 43 -23.26 -13.54 4.33
C ILE A 43 -23.85 -12.27 4.96
N GLU A 44 -23.37 -11.88 6.14
CA GLU A 44 -23.84 -10.70 6.85
C GLU A 44 -23.48 -9.42 6.07
N THR A 45 -24.50 -8.60 5.81
CA THR A 45 -24.33 -7.31 5.15
C THR A 45 -23.86 -6.30 6.17
N ILE A 46 -22.71 -5.69 5.92
CA ILE A 46 -22.12 -4.67 6.82
C ILE A 46 -22.50 -3.24 6.42
N SER A 47 -22.94 -3.02 5.17
CA SER A 47 -23.42 -1.73 4.67
C SER A 47 -24.19 -1.90 3.36
N THR A 48 -25.13 -1.00 3.12
CA THR A 48 -25.93 -0.89 1.88
C THR A 48 -25.67 0.41 1.11
N SER A 49 -24.71 1.22 1.58
CA SER A 49 -24.36 2.50 0.95
C SER A 49 -23.34 2.33 -0.18
N GLU A 50 -23.30 3.26 -1.12
CA GLU A 50 -22.27 3.30 -2.18
C GLU A 50 -20.85 3.35 -1.60
N THR A 51 -20.68 4.07 -0.49
CA THR A 51 -19.41 4.23 0.23
C THR A 51 -19.48 3.56 1.60
N LEU A 52 -18.48 2.75 1.91
CA LEU A 52 -18.23 2.18 3.23
C LEU A 52 -17.08 2.94 3.91
N THR A 53 -17.41 3.66 4.98
CA THR A 53 -16.45 4.51 5.71
C THR A 53 -16.09 3.92 7.06
N PHE A 54 -14.80 3.89 7.37
CA PHE A 54 -14.26 3.66 8.71
C PHE A 54 -13.55 4.92 9.17
N THR A 55 -13.99 5.54 10.27
CA THR A 55 -13.37 6.76 10.84
C THR A 55 -12.22 6.46 11.79
N ASP A 56 -12.35 5.37 12.55
CA ASP A 56 -11.39 4.95 13.56
C ASP A 56 -10.90 3.54 13.20
N VAL A 57 -9.92 3.49 12.30
CA VAL A 57 -9.41 2.22 11.78
C VAL A 57 -8.69 1.42 12.89
N ALA A 58 -9.27 0.28 13.26
CA ALA A 58 -8.71 -0.69 14.20
C ALA A 58 -8.33 -1.99 13.50
N THR A 59 -7.43 -2.79 14.09
CA THR A 59 -6.91 -4.05 13.52
C THR A 59 -7.99 -5.03 13.03
N THR A 60 -9.19 -5.00 13.63
CA THR A 60 -10.35 -5.80 13.25
C THR A 60 -10.94 -5.44 11.88
N HIS A 61 -10.68 -4.24 11.38
CA HIS A 61 -11.08 -3.81 10.03
C HIS A 61 -10.17 -4.35 8.93
N SER A 62 -9.12 -5.12 9.25
CA SER A 62 -8.36 -5.83 8.22
C SER A 62 -9.21 -6.98 7.66
N GLY A 63 -9.20 -7.13 6.34
CA GLY A 63 -9.97 -8.18 5.67
C GLY A 63 -10.20 -7.92 4.20
N ILE A 64 -11.03 -8.79 3.61
CA ILE A 64 -11.47 -8.69 2.22
C ILE A 64 -12.90 -8.17 2.20
N TYR A 65 -13.09 -6.99 1.62
CA TYR A 65 -14.38 -6.35 1.48
C TYR A 65 -14.93 -6.62 0.08
N THR A 66 -16.14 -7.17 0.00
CA THR A 66 -16.82 -7.41 -1.27
C THR A 66 -17.98 -6.43 -1.41
N CYS A 67 -17.91 -5.55 -2.41
CA CYS A 67 -19.04 -4.75 -2.86
C CYS A 67 -19.80 -5.54 -3.94
N VAL A 68 -21.10 -5.69 -3.76
CA VAL A 68 -22.03 -6.23 -4.73
C VAL A 68 -22.98 -5.14 -5.14
N VAL A 69 -23.03 -4.86 -6.45
CA VAL A 69 -23.93 -3.87 -7.03
C VAL A 69 -24.92 -4.58 -7.92
N SER A 70 -26.21 -4.28 -7.76
CA SER A 70 -27.26 -4.85 -8.59
C SER A 70 -28.20 -3.77 -9.12
N ASN A 71 -28.70 -3.99 -10.34
CA ASN A 71 -29.74 -3.17 -10.96
C ASN A 71 -30.68 -4.07 -11.76
N THR A 72 -31.97 -3.80 -11.68
CA THR A 72 -33.01 -4.50 -12.42
C THR A 72 -33.53 -3.60 -13.54
N PHE A 73 -33.29 -3.99 -14.79
CA PHE A 73 -33.82 -3.30 -15.95
C PHE A 73 -34.62 -4.29 -16.80
N ASN A 74 -35.90 -3.99 -17.04
CA ASN A 74 -36.79 -4.81 -17.85
C ASN A 74 -36.82 -6.29 -17.39
N ASP A 75 -37.00 -6.50 -16.08
CA ASP A 75 -36.97 -7.79 -15.38
C ASP A 75 -35.63 -8.57 -15.43
N VAL A 76 -34.58 -7.98 -16.00
CA VAL A 76 -33.23 -8.54 -16.01
C VAL A 76 -32.38 -7.94 -14.89
N ILE A 77 -31.97 -8.78 -13.94
CA ILE A 77 -31.06 -8.41 -12.87
C ILE A 77 -29.61 -8.51 -13.37
N ASN A 78 -28.88 -7.39 -13.30
CA ASN A 78 -27.47 -7.33 -13.60
C ASN A 78 -26.68 -7.11 -12.31
N THR A 79 -25.77 -8.03 -12.00
CA THR A 79 -24.98 -7.99 -10.77
C THR A 79 -23.49 -7.89 -11.08
N LYS A 80 -22.78 -7.04 -10.34
CA LYS A 80 -21.33 -6.88 -10.39
C LYS A 80 -20.73 -7.02 -8.99
N ARG A 81 -19.52 -7.58 -8.93
CA ARG A 81 -18.80 -7.83 -7.67
C ARG A 81 -17.38 -7.30 -7.74
N VAL A 82 -16.94 -6.71 -6.65
CA VAL A 82 -15.62 -6.10 -6.49
C VAL A 82 -15.04 -6.54 -5.16
N GLN A 83 -13.82 -7.07 -5.18
CA GLN A 83 -13.08 -7.42 -3.96
C GLN A 83 -11.99 -6.39 -3.68
N ILE A 84 -11.96 -5.91 -2.44
CA ILE A 84 -11.01 -4.92 -1.93
C ILE A 84 -10.28 -5.53 -0.73
N HIS A 85 -8.95 -5.51 -0.73
CA HIS A 85 -8.13 -5.98 0.38
C HIS A 85 -7.72 -4.79 1.23
N VAL A 86 -8.02 -4.84 2.52
CA VAL A 86 -7.61 -3.80 3.48
C VAL A 86 -6.67 -4.41 4.50
N CYS A 87 -5.48 -3.84 4.58
CA CYS A 87 -4.42 -4.28 5.49
C CYS A 87 -4.04 -3.12 6.40
N ILE A 88 -4.05 -3.40 7.70
CA ILE A 88 -3.83 -2.38 8.72
C ILE A 88 -2.43 -2.52 9.26
N ILE A 89 -1.68 -1.42 9.20
CA ILE A 89 -0.33 -1.35 9.73
C ILE A 89 -0.37 -0.69 11.10
N LYS A 90 0.20 -1.36 12.09
CA LYS A 90 0.69 -0.68 13.29
C LYS A 90 2.05 -0.09 12.93
N GLU A 91 2.22 1.20 13.15
CA GLU A 91 3.55 1.82 13.08
C GLU A 91 4.47 1.02 14.02
N GLY A 92 5.48 0.40 13.43
CA GLY A 92 6.43 -0.41 14.18
C GLY A 92 7.32 0.53 14.99
N ASN A 93 7.47 0.24 16.28
CA ASN A 93 8.59 0.81 17.03
C ASN A 93 9.87 0.29 16.34
N LYS A 94 10.68 1.18 15.73
CA LYS A 94 11.89 0.78 14.99
C LYS A 94 12.84 0.07 15.96
N THR A 95 12.89 -1.26 15.93
CA THR A 95 13.92 -2.02 16.64
C THR A 95 15.11 -2.22 15.69
N PRO A 96 16.37 -1.98 16.12
CA PRO A 96 17.54 -2.18 15.28
C PRO A 96 17.66 -3.66 14.86
N ILE A 97 17.92 -3.90 13.57
CA ILE A 97 18.07 -5.23 13.00
C ILE A 97 19.50 -5.73 13.28
N ILE A 98 19.64 -6.84 14.02
CA ILE A 98 20.89 -7.63 14.07
C ILE A 98 20.74 -8.77 13.05
N THR A 99 21.40 -8.65 11.90
CA THR A 99 21.37 -9.65 10.81
C THR A 99 22.16 -10.91 11.22
N GLN A 100 21.50 -12.08 11.22
CA GLN A 100 22.15 -13.39 11.22
C GLN A 100 22.07 -14.03 9.82
N SER A 101 23.18 -14.61 9.37
CA SER A 101 23.37 -15.25 8.06
C SER A 101 22.72 -16.63 8.00
N ILE A 102 22.11 -17.01 6.87
CA ILE A 102 21.75 -18.42 6.56
C ILE A 102 22.18 -18.76 5.12
N ILE A 103 23.13 -19.71 5.02
CA ILE A 103 23.50 -20.45 3.81
C ILE A 103 22.65 -21.73 3.77
N GLY A 104 22.15 -22.14 2.61
CA GLY A 104 21.58 -23.48 2.42
C GLY A 104 20.95 -23.71 1.05
N ASN A 105 21.57 -24.58 0.26
CA ASN A 105 21.38 -24.80 -1.18
C ASN A 105 20.14 -25.60 -1.62
N THR A 106 19.66 -25.22 -2.81
CA THR A 106 19.13 -25.95 -4.00
C THR A 106 18.47 -27.34 -3.92
N GLY A 107 17.39 -27.49 -4.70
CA GLY A 107 16.98 -28.76 -5.32
C GLY A 107 15.91 -28.54 -6.40
N ILE A 108 16.27 -28.72 -7.67
CA ILE A 108 15.36 -28.67 -8.84
C ILE A 108 14.87 -30.11 -9.14
N ILE A 109 13.59 -30.30 -9.49
CA ILE A 109 13.05 -31.58 -10.00
C ILE A 109 12.33 -31.33 -11.34
N VAL A 110 12.68 -32.11 -12.38
CA VAL A 110 12.07 -32.07 -13.72
C VAL A 110 10.92 -33.09 -13.78
N VAL A 111 9.74 -32.66 -14.24
CA VAL A 111 8.46 -33.40 -14.18
C VAL A 111 8.21 -34.18 -15.46
N SER A 112 7.73 -35.43 -15.35
CA SER A 112 7.20 -36.20 -16.49
C SER A 112 5.72 -35.88 -16.77
N SER A 113 5.47 -35.45 -18.01
CA SER A 113 4.17 -35.20 -18.66
C SER A 113 3.40 -36.52 -18.77
N VAL A 114 2.21 -36.74 -18.21
CA VAL A 114 0.93 -36.02 -18.37
C VAL A 114 0.23 -35.79 -17.00
N CYS A 115 0.94 -36.00 -15.89
CA CYS A 115 0.51 -35.55 -14.55
C CYS A 115 0.79 -34.05 -14.33
N GLY A 116 1.61 -33.46 -15.22
CA GLY A 116 2.05 -32.07 -15.14
C GLY A 116 0.92 -31.06 -15.20
N SER A 117 -0.11 -31.21 -16.04
CA SER A 117 -1.18 -30.21 -16.12
C SER A 117 -2.04 -30.15 -14.86
N ILE A 118 -2.44 -31.30 -14.31
CA ILE A 118 -3.22 -31.36 -13.07
C ILE A 118 -2.36 -30.89 -11.89
N ILE A 119 -1.11 -31.34 -11.80
CA ILE A 119 -0.18 -30.87 -10.76
C ILE A 119 0.07 -29.36 -10.91
N LEU A 120 0.25 -28.84 -12.12
CA LEU A 120 0.43 -27.39 -12.37
C LEU A 120 -0.83 -26.61 -12.04
N ILE A 121 -2.03 -27.13 -12.34
CA ILE A 121 -3.30 -26.51 -11.96
C ILE A 121 -3.46 -26.52 -10.44
N LEU A 122 -3.17 -27.64 -9.77
CA LEU A 122 -3.20 -27.74 -8.31
C LEU A 122 -2.16 -26.81 -7.67
N CYS A 123 -0.94 -26.76 -8.20
CA CYS A 123 0.09 -25.83 -7.77
C CYS A 123 -0.32 -24.37 -8.02
N ALA A 124 -0.95 -24.05 -9.15
CA ALA A 124 -1.43 -22.71 -9.44
C ALA A 124 -2.60 -22.31 -8.54
N ILE A 125 -3.51 -23.24 -8.20
CA ILE A 125 -4.59 -23.03 -7.24
C ILE A 125 -4.02 -22.85 -5.83
N LEU A 126 -3.12 -23.73 -5.39
CA LEU A 126 -2.46 -23.63 -4.09
C LEU A 126 -1.65 -22.35 -3.98
N PHE A 127 -0.87 -22.01 -4.99
CA PHE A 127 -0.15 -20.75 -5.07
C PHE A 127 -1.12 -19.57 -5.04
N GLY A 128 -2.20 -19.59 -5.82
CA GLY A 128 -3.25 -18.57 -5.78
C GLY A 128 -3.89 -18.41 -4.39
N VAL A 129 -4.15 -19.51 -3.68
CA VAL A 129 -4.65 -19.52 -2.30
C VAL A 129 -3.60 -18.98 -1.32
N ILE A 130 -2.33 -19.35 -1.48
CA ILE A 130 -1.20 -18.85 -0.68
C ILE A 130 -1.03 -17.35 -0.89
N GLN A 131 -1.09 -16.88 -2.14
CA GLN A 131 -1.05 -15.46 -2.47
C GLN A 131 -2.26 -14.75 -1.86
N ASN A 132 -3.47 -15.31 -1.97
CA ASN A 132 -4.68 -14.70 -1.44
C ASN A 132 -4.65 -14.54 0.09
N LYS A 133 -4.08 -15.51 0.82
CA LYS A 133 -3.92 -15.44 2.28
C LYS A 133 -2.80 -14.49 2.70
N ASN A 134 -1.71 -14.40 1.93
CA ASN A 134 -0.54 -13.60 2.27
C ASN A 134 -0.53 -12.21 1.62
N LYS A 135 -1.59 -11.82 0.90
CA LYS A 135 -1.70 -10.51 0.22
C LYS A 135 -1.37 -9.34 1.15
N CYS A 136 -1.84 -9.35 2.40
CA CYS A 136 -1.51 -8.29 3.36
C CYS A 136 -0.03 -8.24 3.75
N LEU A 137 0.62 -9.39 3.89
CA LEU A 137 2.05 -9.46 4.18
C LEU A 137 2.88 -8.93 3.00
N LEU A 138 2.48 -9.26 1.77
CA LEU A 138 3.14 -8.79 0.56
C LEU A 138 2.94 -7.30 0.33
N MET A 139 1.73 -6.81 0.57
CA MET A 139 1.39 -5.39 0.56
C MET A 139 2.23 -4.61 1.57
N ARG A 140 2.32 -5.10 2.80
CA ARG A 140 3.17 -4.52 3.83
C ARG A 140 4.64 -4.48 3.40
N ASN A 141 5.21 -5.60 2.96
CA ASN A 141 6.61 -5.67 2.52
C ASN A 141 6.92 -4.72 1.34
N ARG A 142 6.00 -4.58 0.38
CA ARG A 142 6.13 -3.64 -0.74
C ARG A 142 6.13 -2.19 -0.25
N ASN A 143 5.26 -1.86 0.70
CA ASN A 143 5.21 -0.53 1.30
C ASN A 143 6.39 -0.23 2.22
N ASP A 144 6.85 -1.19 3.02
CA ASP A 144 8.04 -1.04 3.87
C ASP A 144 9.25 -0.74 2.98
N ARG A 145 9.46 -1.49 1.88
CA ARG A 145 10.50 -1.19 0.89
C ARG A 145 10.37 0.21 0.28
N SER A 146 9.16 0.62 -0.07
CA SER A 146 8.93 1.97 -0.63
C SER A 146 9.11 3.10 0.40
N LEU A 147 8.76 2.85 1.66
CA LEU A 147 8.93 3.79 2.76
C LEU A 147 10.41 3.93 3.13
N ASP A 148 11.18 2.84 3.05
CA ASP A 148 12.63 2.86 3.19
C ASP A 148 13.29 3.65 2.06
N ASP A 149 12.83 3.49 0.81
CA ASP A 149 13.33 4.28 -0.33
C ASP A 149 13.02 5.79 -0.17
N VAL A 150 11.79 6.15 0.21
CA VAL A 150 11.39 7.56 0.45
C VAL A 150 12.14 8.15 1.65
N ASN A 151 12.27 7.41 2.75
CA ASN A 151 13.05 7.84 3.90
C ASN A 151 14.52 8.02 3.53
N THR A 152 15.10 7.14 2.71
CA THR A 152 16.49 7.26 2.26
C THR A 152 16.68 8.50 1.38
N ILE A 153 15.74 8.81 0.49
CA ILE A 153 15.75 10.03 -0.33
C ILE A 153 15.66 11.27 0.58
N GLN A 154 14.76 11.28 1.57
CA GLN A 154 14.65 12.39 2.52
C GLN A 154 15.89 12.54 3.41
N GLN A 155 16.49 11.43 3.84
CA GLN A 155 17.73 11.41 4.62
C GLN A 155 18.91 11.97 3.80
N GLN A 156 18.91 11.71 2.49
CA GLN A 156 19.91 12.23 1.57
C GLN A 156 19.78 13.74 1.37
N ASP A 157 18.55 14.29 1.30
CA ASP A 157 18.30 15.74 1.29
C ASP A 157 18.73 16.44 2.60
N LEU A 158 18.49 15.81 3.75
CA LEU A 158 18.97 16.31 5.06
C LEU A 158 20.50 16.41 5.11
N SER A 159 21.22 15.42 4.57
CA SER A 159 22.69 15.44 4.53
C SER A 159 23.27 16.52 3.60
N LEU A 160 22.52 16.92 2.57
CA LEU A 160 22.91 18.00 1.67
C LEU A 160 22.74 19.37 2.35
N TYR A 161 21.67 19.56 3.11
CA TYR A 161 21.43 20.77 3.88
C TYR A 161 22.53 21.00 4.93
N GLU A 162 22.89 19.97 5.69
CA GLU A 162 23.93 20.03 6.72
C GLU A 162 25.34 20.30 6.13
N ARG A 163 25.63 19.79 4.93
CA ARG A 163 26.87 20.08 4.19
C ARG A 163 26.93 21.51 3.66
N VAL A 164 25.79 22.08 3.25
CA VAL A 164 25.71 23.47 2.79
C VAL A 164 25.89 24.41 3.97
N ASP A 165 25.25 24.14 5.12
CA ASP A 165 25.44 24.94 6.33
C ASP A 165 26.90 24.92 6.82
N HIS A 166 27.55 23.77 6.81
CA HIS A 166 28.97 23.68 7.19
C HIS A 166 29.89 24.42 6.21
N ALA A 167 29.57 24.41 4.90
CA ALA A 167 30.34 25.15 3.89
C ALA A 167 30.13 26.68 4.01
N LEU A 168 28.94 27.12 4.41
CA LEU A 168 28.64 28.52 4.67
C LEU A 168 29.38 29.03 5.92
N ASP A 169 29.50 28.20 6.96
CA ASP A 169 30.29 28.52 8.15
C ASP A 169 31.79 28.64 7.83
N GLU A 170 32.38 27.70 7.07
CA GLU A 170 33.80 27.82 6.68
C GLU A 170 34.07 29.08 5.85
N HIS A 171 33.21 29.40 4.88
CA HIS A 171 33.36 30.60 4.06
C HIS A 171 33.17 31.90 4.89
N TYR A 172 32.33 31.88 5.93
CA TYR A 172 32.14 33.01 6.84
C TYR A 172 33.40 33.30 7.67
N TYR A 173 34.11 32.26 8.15
CA TYR A 173 35.37 32.42 8.88
C TYR A 173 36.54 32.85 8.00
N GLU A 174 36.61 32.43 6.73
CA GLU A 174 37.65 32.87 5.81
C GLU A 174 37.54 34.38 5.47
N GLN A 175 36.33 34.92 5.37
CA GLN A 175 36.07 36.35 5.14
C GLN A 175 36.53 37.22 6.34
N LEU A 176 36.40 36.72 7.57
CA LEU A 176 36.90 37.41 8.77
C LEU A 176 38.43 37.42 8.86
N SER A 177 39.11 36.43 8.27
CA SER A 177 40.59 36.36 8.26
C SER A 177 41.27 37.30 7.26
N THR A 178 40.54 37.74 6.22
CA THR A 178 41.07 38.60 5.13
C THR A 178 40.75 40.09 5.31
N GLY A 179 39.88 40.45 6.26
CA GLY A 179 39.42 41.82 6.52
C GLY A 179 40.33 42.71 7.37
N ASN A 180 41.65 42.48 7.39
CA ASN A 180 42.58 43.35 8.13
C ASN A 180 43.69 43.90 7.24
N SER A 181 43.34 44.83 6.35
CA SER A 181 44.32 45.76 5.78
C SER A 181 43.68 47.04 5.25
N SER A 182 44.16 48.15 5.83
CA SER A 182 44.19 49.52 5.32
C SER A 182 43.11 50.48 5.82
N THR A 183 43.51 51.34 6.78
CA THR A 183 43.30 52.79 6.64
C THR A 183 44.54 53.52 7.18
N GLN A 184 45.26 54.16 6.25
CA GLN A 184 46.40 55.05 6.48
C GLN A 184 45.95 56.37 7.13
N ILE A 185 46.79 56.91 8.01
CA ILE A 185 46.71 58.27 8.55
C ILE A 185 47.61 59.16 7.68
N PRO A 186 47.13 60.25 7.05
CA PRO A 186 47.99 61.31 6.57
C PRO A 186 48.19 62.39 7.64
N THR A 187 49.45 62.85 7.71
CA THR A 187 50.03 63.90 8.54
C THR A 187 49.40 65.28 8.36
#